data_AF-A0A2J0MA62-F1
#
_entry.id   AF-A0A2J0MA62-F1
#
_cell.length_a   1.000
_cell.length_b   1.000
_cell.length_c   1.000
_cell.angle_alpha   90.00
_cell.angle_beta   90.00
_cell.angle_gamma   90.00
#
_symmetry.space_group_name_H-M   'P 1'
#
loop_
_entity.id
_entity.type
_entity.pdbx_description
1 polymer ?
#
loop_
_entity_poly.entity_id
_entity_poly.type
_entity_poly.pdbx_seq_one_letter_code
_entity_poly.pdbx_strand_id
1 'polypeptide(L)'
;FVTDAGATELVYLVDDLYQAKIESSFTKFFKETDDSWKVVSKDGSIIRFGQTTGSKETSASGTFAWYLTKAADTNGNYVSYSYTKDQGRSYLSLIEYTGNEMGVSPTNAVEFILEPRGDIFSSYISTSKIVTAKRLKEVIAKVNNGVVWRYALEYTYSPDSGRSLLTAVRQIAADGKELPAQRITYQRSE
;
A
#
# COMPACT_ATOMS: atom_id res chain seq x y z
N PHE A 1 -7.72 0.77 8.98
CA PHE A 1 -8.50 1.23 7.82
C PHE A 1 -8.37 0.23 6.68
N VAL A 2 -9.06 -0.89 6.81
CA VAL A 2 -9.40 -1.80 5.70
C VAL A 2 -10.88 -2.04 5.93
N THR A 3 -11.72 -1.44 5.10
CA THR A 3 -13.16 -1.73 5.14
C THR A 3 -13.35 -3.06 4.43
N ASP A 4 -14.18 -3.96 5.01
CA ASP A 4 -14.55 -5.28 4.47
C ASP A 4 -15.24 -5.25 3.09
N ALA A 5 -15.32 -4.10 2.44
CA ALA A 5 -15.81 -3.99 1.09
C ALA A 5 -14.69 -4.41 0.14
N GLY A 6 -14.86 -5.54 -0.53
CA GLY A 6 -14.07 -5.88 -1.71
C GLY A 6 -14.17 -4.81 -2.80
N ALA A 7 -13.80 -5.15 -4.03
CA ALA A 7 -13.96 -4.22 -5.15
C ALA A 7 -15.46 -3.92 -5.39
N THR A 8 -15.82 -2.63 -5.40
CA THR A 8 -17.15 -2.16 -5.83
C THR A 8 -16.98 -1.23 -7.03
N GLU A 9 -17.93 -1.31 -7.96
CA GLU A 9 -18.09 -0.31 -9.02
C GLU A 9 -18.60 1.00 -8.39
N LEU A 10 -18.11 2.14 -8.88
CA LEU A 10 -18.57 3.47 -8.50
C LEU A 10 -19.47 4.05 -9.59
N VAL A 11 -20.55 4.71 -9.19
CA VAL A 11 -21.48 5.41 -10.09
C VAL A 11 -21.35 6.90 -9.83
N TYR A 12 -21.18 7.67 -10.92
CA TYR A 12 -21.18 9.13 -10.88
C TYR A 12 -22.58 9.65 -10.52
N LEU A 13 -22.63 10.67 -9.66
CA LEU A 13 -23.86 11.37 -9.29
C LEU A 13 -23.86 12.81 -9.83
N VAL A 14 -23.30 13.76 -9.08
CA VAL A 14 -23.22 15.20 -9.38
C VAL A 14 -21.96 15.78 -8.76
N ASP A 15 -21.44 16.91 -9.25
CA ASP A 15 -20.33 17.65 -8.62
C ASP A 15 -19.13 16.76 -8.23
N ASP A 16 -18.71 15.88 -9.15
CA ASP A 16 -17.63 14.91 -8.96
C ASP A 16 -17.82 13.94 -7.77
N LEU A 17 -19.04 13.84 -7.23
CA LEU A 17 -19.44 12.84 -6.25
C LEU A 17 -19.79 11.53 -6.94
N TYR A 18 -19.27 10.45 -6.37
CA TYR A 18 -19.54 9.08 -6.73
C TYR A 18 -19.98 8.29 -5.49
N GLN A 19 -20.75 7.24 -5.71
CA GLN A 19 -21.14 6.27 -4.69
C GLN A 19 -20.94 4.84 -5.19
N ALA A 20 -20.87 3.89 -4.26
CA ALA A 20 -20.81 2.48 -4.61
C ALA A 20 -22.13 2.08 -5.31
N LYS A 21 -22.02 1.36 -6.43
CA LYS A 21 -23.19 0.81 -7.15
C LYS A 21 -24.05 -0.06 -6.25
N ILE A 22 -23.42 -0.84 -5.39
CA ILE A 22 -24.07 -1.60 -4.32
C ILE A 22 -23.61 -0.97 -3.00
N GLU A 23 -24.48 -0.15 -2.42
CA GLU A 23 -24.16 0.61 -1.22
C GLU A 23 -24.22 -0.27 0.03
N SER A 24 -23.23 -0.11 0.91
CA SER A 24 -23.11 -0.87 2.16
C SER A 24 -22.47 -0.07 3.30
N SER A 25 -21.62 0.90 2.97
CA SER A 25 -20.79 1.63 3.93
C SER A 25 -21.20 3.09 4.10
N PHE A 26 -22.11 3.59 3.23
CA PHE A 26 -22.51 5.00 3.10
C PHE A 26 -21.32 5.94 2.86
N THR A 27 -20.29 5.42 2.19
CA THR A 27 -19.06 6.15 1.90
C THR A 27 -19.28 7.04 0.67
N LYS A 28 -18.82 8.30 0.75
CA LYS A 28 -18.87 9.25 -0.37
C LYS A 28 -17.49 9.37 -1.00
N PHE A 29 -17.42 9.28 -2.32
CA PHE A 29 -16.18 9.36 -3.08
C PHE A 29 -16.21 10.62 -3.94
N PHE A 30 -15.20 11.47 -3.84
CA PHE A 30 -15.10 12.70 -4.60
C PHE A 30 -13.87 12.62 -5.50
N LYS A 31 -14.06 12.82 -6.79
CA LYS A 31 -12.95 13.02 -7.72
C LYS A 31 -12.49 14.46 -7.61
N GLU A 32 -11.21 14.68 -7.31
CA GLU A 32 -10.65 16.02 -7.12
C GLU A 32 -9.99 16.52 -8.43
N THR A 33 -9.87 17.84 -8.56
CA THR A 33 -9.36 18.50 -9.79
C THR A 33 -7.88 18.22 -10.08
N ASP A 34 -7.11 17.80 -9.07
CA ASP A 34 -5.69 17.42 -9.17
C ASP A 34 -5.49 15.94 -9.56
N ASP A 35 -6.53 15.32 -10.12
CA ASP A 35 -6.57 13.89 -10.44
C ASP A 35 -6.29 13.03 -9.18
N SER A 36 -6.77 13.44 -8.02
CA SER A 36 -6.77 12.62 -6.80
C SER A 36 -8.20 12.22 -6.43
N TRP A 37 -8.35 11.44 -5.35
CA TRP A 37 -9.66 11.13 -4.80
C TRP A 37 -9.71 11.46 -3.31
N LYS A 38 -10.82 12.02 -2.87
CA LYS A 38 -11.17 12.21 -1.46
C LYS A 38 -12.37 11.33 -1.12
N VAL A 39 -12.28 10.62 -0.02
CA VAL A 39 -13.30 9.68 0.44
C VAL A 39 -13.72 10.09 1.84
N VAL A 40 -15.02 10.27 2.05
CA VAL A 40 -15.61 10.60 3.35
C VAL A 40 -16.36 9.38 3.84
N SER A 41 -15.84 8.78 4.91
CA SER A 41 -16.44 7.62 5.56
C SER A 41 -17.63 8.04 6.43
N LYS A 42 -18.51 7.09 6.77
CA LYS A 42 -19.71 7.35 7.58
C LYS A 42 -19.41 7.95 8.96
N ASP A 43 -18.26 7.62 9.54
CA ASP A 43 -17.76 8.14 10.82
C ASP A 43 -17.17 9.55 10.72
N GLY A 44 -17.14 10.16 9.52
CA GLY A 44 -16.54 11.45 9.26
C GLY A 44 -15.04 11.40 8.95
N SER A 45 -14.41 10.23 8.99
CA SER A 45 -13.01 10.08 8.61
C SER A 45 -12.79 10.42 7.14
N ILE A 46 -11.72 11.14 6.84
CA ILE A 46 -11.34 11.55 5.49
C ILE A 46 -10.15 10.71 5.03
N ILE A 47 -10.30 10.06 3.89
CA ILE A 47 -9.28 9.24 3.26
C ILE A 47 -8.95 9.86 1.90
N ARG A 48 -7.67 9.99 1.56
CA ARG A 48 -7.19 10.58 0.31
C ARG A 48 -6.34 9.59 -0.46
N PHE A 49 -6.49 9.58 -1.78
CA PHE A 49 -5.79 8.67 -2.68
C PHE A 49 -5.13 9.44 -3.83
N GLY A 50 -3.92 9.03 -4.21
CA GLY A 50 -3.26 9.54 -5.39
C GLY A 50 -2.84 11.00 -5.29
N GLN A 51 -2.54 11.54 -4.11
CA GLN A 51 -2.11 12.94 -3.98
C GLN A 51 -0.70 13.21 -4.52
N THR A 52 0.09 12.17 -4.83
CA THR A 52 1.44 12.30 -5.39
C THR A 52 1.62 11.40 -6.61
N THR A 53 2.56 11.74 -7.49
CA THR A 53 2.90 10.92 -8.68
C THR A 53 3.35 9.50 -8.31
N GLY A 54 4.04 9.34 -7.18
CA GLY A 54 4.45 8.03 -6.66
C GLY A 54 3.27 7.16 -6.24
N SER A 55 2.18 7.77 -5.79
CA SER A 55 0.93 7.10 -5.39
C SER A 55 -0.07 6.87 -6.53
N LYS A 56 0.36 6.97 -7.80
CA LYS A 56 -0.47 6.70 -8.97
C LYS A 56 0.22 5.73 -9.93
N GLU A 57 -0.51 4.76 -10.47
CA GLU A 57 -0.11 4.02 -11.68
C GLU A 57 -0.76 4.72 -12.89
N THR A 58 0.06 5.25 -13.80
CA THR A 58 -0.37 6.14 -14.89
C THR A 58 0.00 5.59 -16.25
N SER A 59 -0.82 5.88 -17.25
CA SER A 59 -0.68 5.48 -18.65
C SER A 59 -0.87 6.70 -19.57
N ALA A 60 -0.64 6.52 -20.88
CA ALA A 60 -0.98 7.55 -21.86
C ALA A 60 -2.48 7.87 -21.90
N SER A 61 -3.34 6.94 -21.44
CA SER A 61 -4.80 7.10 -21.37
C SER A 61 -5.28 7.70 -20.04
N GLY A 62 -4.37 8.08 -19.14
CA GLY A 62 -4.67 8.65 -17.83
C GLY A 62 -4.22 7.74 -16.67
N THR A 63 -4.69 8.06 -15.47
CA THR A 63 -4.36 7.31 -14.25
C THR A 63 -5.22 6.04 -14.18
N PHE A 64 -4.57 4.89 -14.03
CA PHE A 64 -5.20 3.58 -13.90
C PHE A 64 -5.53 3.25 -12.44
N ALA A 65 -4.64 3.58 -11.51
CA ALA A 65 -4.84 3.35 -10.08
C ALA A 65 -4.33 4.52 -9.23
N TRP A 66 -5.07 4.83 -8.17
CA TRP A 66 -4.73 5.82 -7.15
C TRP A 66 -4.58 5.10 -5.81
N TYR A 67 -3.41 5.17 -5.19
CA TYR A 67 -3.14 4.53 -3.90
C TYR A 67 -3.41 5.48 -2.74
N LEU A 68 -3.78 4.90 -1.60
CA LEU A 68 -4.01 5.61 -0.34
C LEU A 68 -2.78 6.46 0.01
N THR A 69 -2.96 7.75 0.25
CA THR A 69 -1.88 8.69 0.65
C THR A 69 -2.06 9.24 2.05
N LYS A 70 -3.31 9.42 2.52
CA LYS A 70 -3.58 9.92 3.87
C LYS A 70 -4.94 9.41 4.37
N ALA A 71 -5.02 9.05 5.65
CA ALA A 71 -6.28 8.86 6.35
C ALA A 71 -6.25 9.72 7.62
N ALA A 72 -7.32 10.48 7.87
CA ALA A 72 -7.45 11.35 9.05
C ALA A 72 -8.83 11.15 9.70
N ASP A 73 -8.85 11.08 11.03
CA ASP A 73 -10.09 11.06 11.81
C ASP A 73 -10.63 12.49 12.04
N THR A 74 -11.81 12.60 12.64
CA THR A 74 -12.46 13.89 12.94
C THR A 74 -11.73 14.71 14.01
N ASN A 75 -10.81 14.12 14.77
CA ASN A 75 -9.97 14.79 15.76
C ASN A 75 -8.64 15.28 15.16
N GLY A 76 -8.45 15.08 13.86
CA GLY A 76 -7.25 15.45 13.12
C GLY A 76 -6.09 14.48 13.29
N ASN A 77 -6.25 13.34 13.98
CA ASN A 77 -5.20 12.32 14.02
C ASN A 77 -5.09 11.68 12.64
N TYR A 78 -3.86 11.45 12.17
CA TYR A 78 -3.66 10.95 10.82
C TYR A 78 -2.56 9.91 10.66
N VAL A 79 -2.67 9.22 9.52
CA VAL A 79 -1.67 8.31 8.95
C VAL A 79 -1.37 8.75 7.52
N SER A 80 -0.11 8.84 7.14
CA SER A 80 0.36 9.13 5.79
C SER A 80 1.08 7.93 5.16
N TYR A 81 0.99 7.83 3.84
CA TYR A 81 1.48 6.70 3.05
C TYR A 81 2.26 7.23 1.85
N SER A 82 3.51 6.80 1.73
CA SER A 82 4.45 7.20 0.70
C SER A 82 4.86 6.01 -0.16
N TYR A 83 5.15 6.28 -1.43
CA TYR A 83 5.41 5.25 -2.43
C TYR A 83 6.65 5.57 -3.25
N THR A 84 7.37 4.52 -3.64
CA THR A 84 8.46 4.57 -4.63
C THR A 84 7.97 3.94 -5.93
N LYS A 85 8.17 4.61 -7.06
CA LYS A 85 7.76 4.13 -8.39
C LYS A 85 8.94 3.51 -9.13
N ASP A 86 8.74 2.33 -9.72
CA ASP A 86 9.72 1.62 -10.53
C ASP A 86 9.03 1.01 -11.75
N GLN A 87 9.45 1.38 -12.95
CA GLN A 87 8.94 0.82 -14.22
C GLN A 87 7.40 0.80 -14.32
N GLY A 88 6.79 1.93 -13.94
CA GLY A 88 5.34 2.12 -13.94
C GLY A 88 4.62 1.61 -12.69
N ARG A 89 5.25 0.74 -11.89
CA ARG A 89 4.68 0.14 -10.67
C ARG A 89 4.96 1.01 -9.45
N SER A 90 3.94 1.26 -8.64
CA SER A 90 4.09 1.93 -7.34
C SER A 90 4.23 0.90 -6.21
N TYR A 91 5.24 1.08 -5.38
CA TYR A 91 5.48 0.26 -4.19
C TYR A 91 5.36 1.14 -2.95
N LEU A 92 4.55 0.72 -1.98
CA LEU A 92 4.49 1.37 -0.68
C LEU A 92 5.89 1.32 -0.05
N SER A 93 6.41 2.47 0.36
CA SER A 93 7.78 2.62 0.89
C SER A 93 7.80 3.04 2.35
N LEU A 94 6.81 3.82 2.79
CA LEU A 94 6.76 4.35 4.15
C LEU A 94 5.31 4.59 4.57
N ILE A 95 4.97 4.18 5.80
CA ILE A 95 3.78 4.61 6.53
C ILE A 95 4.25 5.41 7.74
N GLU A 96 3.69 6.58 7.96
CA GLU A 96 3.92 7.40 9.15
C GLU A 96 2.59 7.61 9.86
N TYR A 97 2.56 7.42 11.17
CA TYR A 97 1.34 7.53 11.98
C TYR A 97 1.65 8.19 13.32
N THR A 98 0.60 8.46 14.11
CA THR A 98 0.61 9.30 15.33
C THR A 98 0.81 10.80 15.08
N GLY A 99 0.58 11.27 13.85
CA GLY A 99 0.52 12.70 13.55
C GLY A 99 -0.85 13.31 13.87
N ASN A 100 -0.89 14.63 14.04
CA ASN A 100 -2.14 15.40 14.18
C ASN A 100 -2.10 16.68 13.31
N GLU A 101 -3.20 17.00 12.63
CA GLU A 101 -3.31 18.15 11.73
C GLU A 101 -3.10 19.52 12.42
N MET A 102 -3.14 19.58 13.75
CA MET A 102 -2.77 20.74 14.56
C MET A 102 -1.24 20.95 14.71
N GLY A 103 -0.44 20.40 13.79
CA GLY A 103 1.00 20.61 13.73
C GLY A 103 1.85 19.59 14.51
N VAL A 104 1.28 18.42 14.85
CA VAL A 104 2.04 17.32 15.47
C VAL A 104 2.56 16.39 14.38
N SER A 105 3.88 16.31 14.23
CA SER A 105 4.52 15.37 13.30
C SER A 105 4.37 13.92 13.78
N PRO A 106 4.26 12.94 12.86
CA PRO A 106 4.25 11.52 13.19
C PRO A 106 5.50 11.12 13.96
N THR A 107 5.36 10.31 15.01
CA THR A 107 6.50 9.79 15.78
C THR A 107 6.80 8.32 15.46
N ASN A 108 5.82 7.61 14.88
CA ASN A 108 5.96 6.21 14.54
C ASN A 108 5.93 5.99 13.04
N ALA A 109 6.74 5.05 12.56
CA ALA A 109 6.88 4.76 11.15
C ALA A 109 7.00 3.26 10.86
N VAL A 110 6.58 2.86 9.66
CA VAL A 110 6.81 1.54 9.08
C VAL A 110 7.43 1.72 7.69
N GLU A 111 8.68 1.29 7.54
CA GLU A 111 9.42 1.35 6.27
C GLU A 111 9.39 0.00 5.54
N PHE A 112 9.30 0.05 4.23
CA PHE A 112 9.24 -1.12 3.36
C PHE A 112 10.48 -1.14 2.46
N ILE A 113 11.37 -2.08 2.71
CA ILE A 113 12.62 -2.23 1.98
C ILE A 113 12.42 -3.25 0.87
N LEU A 114 12.73 -2.85 -0.36
CA LEU A 114 12.57 -3.69 -1.55
C LEU A 114 13.92 -4.28 -1.98
N GLU A 115 13.85 -5.41 -2.66
CA GLU A 115 14.96 -6.02 -3.41
C GLU A 115 14.53 -6.36 -4.84
N PRO A 116 15.46 -6.44 -5.80
CA PRO A 116 15.15 -6.97 -7.13
C PRO A 116 14.73 -8.45 -7.03
N ARG A 117 13.87 -8.87 -7.96
CA ARG A 117 13.47 -10.27 -8.14
C ARG A 117 13.91 -10.79 -9.50
N GLY A 118 14.21 -12.08 -9.62
CA GLY A 118 14.58 -12.71 -10.89
C GLY A 118 13.39 -13.07 -11.78
N ASP A 119 12.23 -13.33 -11.18
CA ASP A 119 10.99 -13.71 -11.85
C ASP A 119 10.14 -12.48 -12.21
N ILE A 120 10.75 -11.58 -13.00
CA ILE A 120 10.13 -10.33 -13.44
C ILE A 120 8.93 -10.63 -14.34
N PHE A 121 7.80 -9.96 -14.09
CA PHE A 121 6.62 -10.05 -14.96
C PHE A 121 6.06 -8.67 -15.28
N SER A 122 5.35 -8.57 -16.39
CA SER A 122 4.69 -7.35 -16.85
C SER A 122 3.18 -7.54 -16.90
N SER A 123 2.44 -6.48 -16.60
CA SER A 123 0.99 -6.40 -16.82
C SER A 123 0.68 -5.30 -17.82
N TYR A 124 -0.36 -5.52 -18.62
CA TYR A 124 -0.87 -4.57 -19.62
C TYR A 124 -2.34 -4.19 -19.37
N ILE A 125 -2.91 -4.62 -18.24
CA ILE A 125 -4.31 -4.35 -17.88
C ILE A 125 -4.62 -2.85 -17.82
N SER A 126 -3.61 -2.03 -17.53
CA SER A 126 -3.70 -0.56 -17.52
C SER A 126 -3.57 0.08 -18.91
N THR A 127 -3.69 -0.70 -19.99
CA THR A 127 -3.41 -0.28 -21.38
C THR A 127 -1.98 0.28 -21.59
N SER A 128 -1.08 -0.01 -20.65
CA SER A 128 0.33 0.36 -20.68
C SER A 128 1.13 -0.71 -19.94
N LYS A 129 2.41 -0.85 -20.29
CA LYS A 129 3.28 -1.83 -19.67
C LYS A 129 3.65 -1.39 -18.24
N ILE A 130 3.25 -2.18 -17.25
CA ILE A 130 3.69 -2.03 -15.85
C ILE A 130 4.54 -3.24 -15.49
N VAL A 131 5.78 -3.02 -15.04
CA VAL A 131 6.71 -4.10 -14.72
C VAL A 131 6.85 -4.27 -13.21
N THR A 132 6.65 -5.50 -12.73
CA THR A 132 6.94 -5.86 -11.33
C THR A 132 8.33 -6.49 -11.26
N ALA A 133 9.35 -5.67 -11.03
CA ALA A 133 10.76 -6.08 -10.98
C ALA A 133 11.35 -6.13 -9.55
N LYS A 134 10.58 -5.72 -8.54
CA LYS A 134 11.00 -5.72 -7.14
C LYS A 134 10.02 -6.53 -6.29
N ARG A 135 10.50 -7.01 -5.14
CA ARG A 135 9.71 -7.64 -4.09
C ARG A 135 10.13 -7.11 -2.73
N LEU A 136 9.27 -7.29 -1.73
CA LEU A 136 9.54 -6.85 -0.36
C LEU A 136 10.60 -7.74 0.28
N LYS A 137 11.68 -7.12 0.77
CA LYS A 137 12.78 -7.78 1.49
C LYS A 137 12.60 -7.68 3.00
N GLU A 138 12.28 -6.48 3.49
CA GLU A 138 12.21 -6.19 4.92
C GLU A 138 11.11 -5.17 5.22
N VAL A 139 10.49 -5.31 6.39
CA VAL A 139 9.62 -4.28 6.99
C VAL A 139 10.25 -3.81 8.29
N ILE A 140 10.43 -2.50 8.46
CA ILE A 140 11.07 -1.92 9.65
C ILE A 140 10.07 -1.04 10.38
N ALA A 141 9.75 -1.38 11.62
CA ALA A 141 8.92 -0.56 12.50
C ALA A 141 9.80 0.32 13.39
N LYS A 142 9.47 1.63 13.44
CA LYS A 142 10.22 2.65 14.19
C LYS A 142 9.34 3.45 15.12
N VAL A 143 9.92 3.90 16.23
CA VAL A 143 9.37 4.86 17.19
C VAL A 143 10.44 5.91 17.44
N ASN A 144 10.11 7.19 17.27
CA ASN A 144 11.05 8.31 17.40
C ASN A 144 12.36 8.08 16.63
N ASN A 145 12.26 7.61 15.38
CA ASN A 145 13.36 7.17 14.51
C ASN A 145 14.20 5.97 15.00
N GLY A 146 13.98 5.47 16.21
CA GLY A 146 14.58 4.24 16.71
C GLY A 146 13.88 3.00 16.15
N VAL A 147 14.63 2.03 15.67
CA VAL A 147 14.08 0.73 15.24
C VAL A 147 13.59 -0.04 16.45
N VAL A 148 12.38 -0.57 16.38
CA VAL A 148 11.81 -1.45 17.41
C VAL A 148 11.77 -2.89 16.90
N TRP A 149 11.31 -3.07 15.67
CA TRP A 149 11.20 -4.38 15.02
C TRP A 149 11.63 -4.32 13.57
N ARG A 150 12.23 -5.41 13.11
CA ARG A 150 12.48 -5.72 11.71
C ARG A 150 11.82 -7.04 11.38
N TYR A 151 11.20 -7.13 10.22
CA TYR A 151 10.65 -8.36 9.68
C TYR A 151 11.38 -8.68 8.39
N ALA A 152 12.25 -9.68 8.41
CA ALA A 152 12.99 -10.14 7.25
C ALA A 152 12.18 -11.22 6.51
N LEU A 153 12.02 -11.07 5.19
CA LEU A 153 11.29 -11.99 4.34
C LEU A 153 12.28 -12.84 3.55
N GLU A 154 12.13 -14.17 3.64
CA GLU A 154 12.97 -15.14 2.93
C GLU A 154 12.18 -15.75 1.78
N TYR A 155 12.83 -15.89 0.63
CA TYR A 155 12.21 -16.45 -0.56
C TYR A 155 13.04 -17.56 -1.18
N THR A 156 12.36 -18.50 -1.80
CA THR A 156 12.94 -19.41 -2.79
C THR A 156 12.26 -19.22 -4.15
N TYR A 157 12.85 -19.77 -5.21
CA TYR A 157 12.17 -19.89 -6.50
C TYR A 157 11.55 -21.27 -6.62
N SER A 158 10.28 -21.32 -7.02
CA SER A 158 9.58 -22.56 -7.33
C SER A 158 10.34 -23.30 -8.43
N PRO A 159 10.78 -24.56 -8.22
CA PRO A 159 11.40 -25.35 -9.28
C PRO A 159 10.45 -25.53 -10.48
N ASP A 160 9.15 -25.62 -10.21
CA ASP A 160 8.14 -25.96 -11.20
C ASP A 160 7.75 -24.74 -12.08
N SER A 161 7.84 -23.52 -11.55
CA SER A 161 7.34 -22.31 -12.24
C SER A 161 8.35 -21.15 -12.29
N GLY A 162 9.50 -21.28 -11.65
CA GLY A 162 10.48 -20.21 -11.49
C GLY A 162 10.01 -19.00 -10.65
N ARG A 163 8.83 -19.07 -10.00
CA ARG A 163 8.25 -17.93 -9.28
C ARG A 163 8.79 -17.81 -7.86
N SER A 164 8.93 -16.59 -7.38
CA SER A 164 9.24 -16.28 -5.98
C SER A 164 8.17 -16.85 -5.05
N LEU A 165 8.60 -17.62 -4.06
CA LEU A 165 7.78 -18.20 -2.99
C LEU A 165 8.30 -17.69 -1.64
N LEU A 166 7.44 -17.08 -0.82
CA LEU A 166 7.81 -16.62 0.52
C LEU A 166 7.90 -17.84 1.45
N THR A 167 9.09 -18.19 1.90
CA THR A 167 9.30 -19.39 2.72
C THR A 167 9.37 -19.10 4.20
N ALA A 168 9.79 -17.89 4.58
CA ALA A 168 9.80 -17.50 5.98
C ALA A 168 9.64 -16.00 6.19
N VAL A 169 9.10 -15.65 7.36
CA VAL A 169 9.16 -14.31 7.93
C VAL A 169 9.83 -14.41 9.30
N ARG A 170 10.86 -13.59 9.51
CA ARG A 170 11.62 -13.56 10.77
C ARG A 170 11.51 -12.19 11.42
N GLN A 171 11.04 -12.16 12.67
CA GLN A 171 10.98 -10.95 13.47
C GLN A 171 12.26 -10.79 14.29
N ILE A 172 12.88 -9.62 14.19
CA ILE A 172 14.17 -9.27 14.80
C ILE A 172 13.98 -7.99 15.62
N ALA A 173 14.35 -8.06 16.90
CA ALA A 173 14.30 -6.92 17.82
C ALA A 173 15.41 -5.91 17.52
N ALA A 174 15.31 -4.72 18.12
CA ALA A 174 16.33 -3.67 18.02
C ALA A 174 17.74 -4.11 18.45
N ASP A 175 17.84 -5.05 19.41
CA ASP A 175 19.10 -5.60 19.91
C ASP A 175 19.63 -6.79 19.08
N GLY A 176 18.99 -7.09 17.95
CA GLY A 176 19.36 -8.18 17.05
C GLY A 176 18.86 -9.56 17.48
N LYS A 177 18.17 -9.70 18.62
CA LYS A 177 17.56 -10.99 18.99
C LYS A 177 16.41 -11.32 18.05
N GLU A 178 16.35 -12.59 17.67
CA GLU A 178 15.38 -13.08 16.70
C GLU A 178 14.35 -13.97 17.40
N LEU A 179 13.08 -13.84 16.99
CA LEU A 179 12.06 -14.84 17.30
C LEU A 179 12.16 -16.00 16.31
N PRO A 180 11.67 -17.20 16.67
CA PRO A 180 11.58 -18.32 15.73
C PRO A 180 10.87 -17.91 14.43
N ALA A 181 11.49 -18.22 13.29
CA ALA A 181 10.94 -17.84 11.99
C ALA A 181 9.61 -18.54 11.72
N GLN A 182 8.61 -17.79 11.30
CA GLN A 182 7.35 -18.35 10.82
C GLN A 182 7.57 -18.86 9.40
N ARG A 183 7.38 -20.18 9.21
CA ARG A 183 7.64 -20.84 7.92
C ARG A 183 6.36 -21.12 7.16
N ILE A 184 6.45 -20.99 5.83
CA ILE A 184 5.37 -21.22 4.89
C ILE A 184 5.87 -22.25 3.87
N THR A 185 5.00 -23.20 3.53
CA THR A 185 5.28 -24.23 2.51
C THR A 185 4.21 -24.21 1.44
N TYR A 186 4.56 -24.73 0.27
CA TYR A 186 3.71 -24.70 -0.92
C TYR A 186 3.54 -26.11 -1.47
N GLN A 187 2.37 -26.38 -2.04
CA GLN A 187 2.14 -27.57 -2.83
C GLN A 187 2.99 -27.51 -4.11
N ARG A 188 3.46 -28.67 -4.55
CA ARG A 188 4.18 -28.84 -5.81
C ARG A 188 3.23 -29.43 -6.84
N SER A 189 3.45 -29.13 -8.11
CA SER A 189 2.78 -29.90 -9.17
C SER A 189 3.39 -31.30 -9.17
N GLU A 190 2.54 -32.32 -9.02
CA GLU A 190 2.92 -33.72 -9.30
C GLU A 190 3.23 -33.92 -10.79
#